data_AF-A0ABD1TRP9-F1
#
_entry.id   AF-A0ABD1TRP9-F1
#
_cell.length_a   1.000
_cell.length_b   1.000
_cell.length_c   1.000
_cell.angle_alpha   90.00
_cell.angle_beta   90.00
_cell.angle_gamma   90.00
#
_symmetry.space_group_name_H-M   'P 1'
#
loop_
_entity.id
_entity.type
_entity.pdbx_description
1 polymer ?
#
loop_
_entity_poly.entity_id
_entity_poly.type
_entity_poly.pdbx_seq_one_letter_code
_entity_poly.pdbx_strand_id
1 'polypeptide(L)'
;MKDSNERDDLQPSNSLPSGSSKPVLSNKGSMVGFDHHLMQIKDQLTGPPSNLEIISIVGMGGIGKTTLARNVYDDSLIVYHFDTRAWITISQEYSVQELLMGLVDSTRRLSRESHVESTEKLREQLYQSLKGRRYLIAMDDVWDTNAWEGSQKVISG
;
A
#
# COMPACT_ATOMS: atom_id res chain seq x y z
N MET A 1 -68.19 37.46 -28.14
CA MET A 1 -67.86 36.06 -27.77
C MET A 1 -66.36 35.95 -27.88
N LYS A 2 -65.63 36.10 -26.75
CA LYS A 2 -64.88 35.02 -26.05
C LYS A 2 -63.81 34.38 -26.96
N ASP A 3 -62.51 34.30 -26.65
CA ASP A 3 -61.73 34.52 -25.43
C ASP A 3 -60.22 34.68 -25.81
N SER A 4 -59.49 35.39 -24.94
CA SER A 4 -58.03 35.38 -24.63
C SER A 4 -57.04 34.50 -25.43
N ASN A 5 -55.85 35.04 -25.77
CA ASN A 5 -54.66 34.81 -24.95
C ASN A 5 -53.44 35.65 -25.37
N GLU A 6 -52.76 36.20 -24.37
CA GLU A 6 -51.53 36.99 -24.41
C GLU A 6 -50.32 36.20 -24.96
N ARG A 7 -49.43 36.88 -25.67
CA ARG A 7 -48.07 36.40 -25.98
C ARG A 7 -47.11 37.50 -25.55
N ASP A 8 -46.66 37.42 -24.31
CA ASP A 8 -45.50 38.17 -23.85
C ASP A 8 -44.21 37.44 -24.25
N ASP A 9 -43.26 38.28 -24.66
CA ASP A 9 -41.90 37.98 -25.04
C ASP A 9 -41.15 37.12 -24.00
N LEU A 10 -40.13 36.39 -24.46
CA LEU A 10 -38.77 36.41 -23.90
C LEU A 10 -37.92 35.32 -24.57
N GLN A 11 -36.78 35.73 -25.13
CA GLN A 11 -35.75 34.83 -25.63
C GLN A 11 -35.06 34.09 -24.47
N PRO A 12 -34.70 32.80 -24.61
CA PRO A 12 -33.92 32.13 -23.59
C PRO A 12 -32.42 32.41 -23.79
N SER A 13 -31.87 33.18 -22.85
CA SER A 13 -30.44 33.29 -22.57
C SER A 13 -29.88 32.00 -21.96
N ASN A 14 -28.67 31.63 -22.41
CA ASN A 14 -27.63 30.79 -21.81
C ASN A 14 -27.93 30.08 -20.46
N SER A 15 -27.67 28.76 -20.39
CA SER A 15 -26.68 28.10 -19.49
C SER A 15 -26.95 26.60 -19.26
N LEU A 16 -25.84 25.82 -19.18
CA LEU A 16 -25.64 24.49 -18.56
C LEU A 16 -26.18 23.23 -19.27
N PRO A 17 -25.30 22.37 -19.82
CA PRO A 17 -25.49 20.93 -19.70
C PRO A 17 -25.13 20.53 -18.26
N SER A 18 -26.16 20.26 -17.45
CA SER A 18 -26.00 19.57 -16.17
C SER A 18 -25.65 18.11 -16.45
N GLY A 19 -24.37 17.84 -16.52
CA GLY A 19 -23.79 16.52 -16.66
C GLY A 19 -22.41 16.51 -16.02
N SER A 20 -22.31 16.89 -14.75
CA SER A 20 -21.10 16.60 -13.98
C SER A 20 -21.06 15.09 -13.77
N SER A 21 -20.51 14.37 -14.75
CA SER A 21 -19.91 13.07 -14.48
C SER A 21 -18.76 13.36 -13.52
N LYS A 22 -19.04 13.30 -12.22
CA LYS A 22 -17.99 13.14 -11.21
C LYS A 22 -17.13 11.98 -11.71
N PRO A 23 -15.79 12.10 -11.70
CA PRO A 23 -14.98 10.94 -11.96
C PRO A 23 -15.41 9.90 -10.95
N VAL A 24 -15.96 8.79 -11.44
CA VAL A 24 -16.09 7.58 -10.65
C VAL A 24 -14.67 7.30 -10.19
N LEU A 25 -14.39 7.62 -8.94
CA LEU A 25 -13.19 7.16 -8.28
C LEU A 25 -13.38 5.65 -8.28
N SER A 26 -12.77 4.98 -9.26
CA SER A 26 -12.81 3.53 -9.38
C SER A 26 -12.42 2.98 -8.03
N ASN A 27 -13.42 2.47 -7.32
CA ASN A 27 -13.23 1.75 -6.08
C ASN A 27 -12.32 0.58 -6.43
N LYS A 28 -11.06 0.70 -6.07
CA LYS A 28 -10.00 -0.24 -6.41
C LYS A 28 -10.35 -1.55 -5.69
N GLY A 29 -11.07 -2.44 -6.37
CA GLY A 29 -11.37 -3.80 -5.93
C GLY A 29 -11.81 -3.93 -4.47
N SER A 30 -12.91 -3.29 -4.07
CA SER A 30 -13.49 -3.50 -2.73
C SER A 30 -13.72 -5.00 -2.52
N MET A 31 -12.89 -5.57 -1.66
CA MET A 31 -12.88 -6.98 -1.31
C MET A 31 -14.01 -7.20 -0.29
N VAL A 32 -15.25 -7.31 -0.79
CA VAL A 32 -16.44 -7.48 0.05
C VAL A 32 -16.31 -8.77 0.87
N GLY A 33 -16.32 -8.66 2.20
CA GLY A 33 -16.26 -9.80 3.13
C GLY A 33 -14.99 -9.94 3.97
N PHE A 34 -13.94 -9.16 3.69
CA PHE A 34 -12.71 -9.14 4.50
C PHE A 34 -12.58 -7.94 5.43
N ASP A 35 -13.62 -7.12 5.56
CA ASP A 35 -13.60 -5.87 6.32
C ASP A 35 -13.17 -6.08 7.78
N HIS A 36 -13.59 -7.18 8.41
CA HIS A 36 -13.18 -7.50 9.77
C HIS A 36 -11.69 -7.78 9.89
N HIS A 37 -11.13 -8.58 8.99
CA HIS A 37 -9.68 -8.87 8.96
C HIS A 37 -8.87 -7.60 8.65
N LEU A 38 -9.36 -6.78 7.73
CA LEU A 38 -8.74 -5.50 7.39
C LEU A 38 -8.67 -4.60 8.63
N MET A 39 -9.78 -4.45 9.35
CA MET A 39 -9.83 -3.66 10.59
C MET A 39 -8.90 -4.23 11.66
N GLN A 40 -8.91 -5.55 11.87
CA GLN A 40 -8.07 -6.20 12.88
C GLN A 40 -6.57 -5.97 12.61
N ILE A 41 -6.13 -6.09 11.35
CA ILE A 41 -4.72 -5.84 11.00
C ILE A 41 -4.39 -4.36 11.18
N LYS A 42 -5.29 -3.45 10.79
CA LYS A 42 -5.08 -2.00 10.97
C LYS A 42 -4.97 -1.61 12.44
N ASP A 43 -5.82 -2.16 13.30
CA ASP A 43 -5.79 -1.88 14.74
C ASP A 43 -4.51 -2.39 15.40
N GLN A 44 -4.02 -3.57 14.99
CA GLN A 44 -2.70 -4.07 15.42
C GLN A 44 -1.58 -3.14 14.95
N LEU A 45 -1.53 -2.84 13.65
CA LEU A 45 -0.49 -1.98 13.07
C LEU A 45 -0.48 -0.54 13.61
N THR A 46 -1.62 -0.06 14.13
CA THR A 46 -1.76 1.31 14.64
C THR A 46 -1.97 1.39 16.15
N GLY A 47 -1.78 0.25 16.83
CA GLY A 47 -1.91 0.10 18.26
C GLY A 47 -0.81 0.82 19.05
N PRO A 48 -0.73 0.56 20.37
CA PRO A 48 0.30 1.14 21.23
C PRO A 48 1.71 0.85 20.69
N PRO A 49 2.65 1.80 20.85
CA PRO A 49 4.00 1.64 20.31
C PRO A 49 4.71 0.43 20.94
N SER A 50 5.16 -0.48 20.08
CA SER A 50 6.06 -1.58 20.41
C SER A 50 7.37 -1.42 19.63
N ASN A 51 8.46 -2.02 20.10
CA ASN A 51 9.75 -1.94 19.40
C ASN A 51 9.75 -2.75 18.09
N LEU A 52 8.96 -3.83 18.01
CA LEU A 52 8.80 -4.68 16.83
C LEU A 52 7.50 -5.47 16.95
N GLU A 53 6.66 -5.42 15.93
CA GLU A 53 5.43 -6.22 15.81
C GLU A 53 5.43 -6.99 14.49
N ILE A 54 5.04 -8.26 14.54
CA ILE A 54 4.98 -9.16 13.38
C ILE A 54 3.57 -9.71 13.27
N ILE A 55 2.94 -9.46 12.12
CA ILE A 55 1.61 -9.97 11.79
C ILE A 55 1.74 -10.94 10.62
N SER A 56 1.30 -12.18 10.81
CA SER A 56 1.32 -13.21 9.76
C SER A 56 -0.06 -13.39 9.15
N ILE A 57 -0.14 -13.38 7.81
CA ILE A 57 -1.37 -13.65 7.06
C ILE A 57 -1.21 -15.02 6.39
N VAL A 58 -1.89 -16.03 6.94
CA VAL A 58 -1.83 -17.42 6.48
C VAL A 58 -3.16 -17.90 5.94
N GLY A 59 -3.14 -18.90 5.06
CA GLY A 59 -4.33 -19.44 4.42
C GLY A 59 -4.05 -20.12 3.09
N MET A 60 -5.05 -20.80 2.54
CA MET A 60 -4.93 -21.56 1.29
C MET A 60 -4.49 -20.69 0.11
N GLY A 61 -3.93 -21.32 -0.92
CA GLY A 61 -3.63 -20.66 -2.19
C GLY A 61 -4.90 -20.06 -2.82
N GLY A 62 -4.79 -18.90 -3.48
CA GLY A 62 -5.90 -18.26 -4.17
C GLY A 62 -6.94 -17.54 -3.28
N ILE A 63 -6.84 -17.62 -1.94
CA ILE A 63 -7.81 -16.99 -1.02
C ILE A 63 -7.71 -15.45 -0.94
N GLY A 64 -6.70 -14.85 -1.58
CA GLY A 64 -6.52 -13.40 -1.63
C GLY A 64 -5.70 -12.78 -0.49
N LYS A 65 -4.78 -13.53 0.13
CA LYS A 65 -3.88 -13.02 1.20
C LYS A 65 -3.08 -11.79 0.77
N THR A 66 -2.43 -11.89 -0.40
CA THR A 66 -1.68 -10.79 -1.00
C THR A 66 -2.59 -9.58 -1.26
N THR A 67 -3.83 -9.81 -1.69
CA THR A 67 -4.83 -8.75 -1.88
C THR A 67 -5.19 -8.07 -0.55
N LEU A 68 -5.45 -8.84 0.51
CA LEU A 68 -5.72 -8.31 1.85
C LEU A 68 -4.54 -7.48 2.36
N ALA A 69 -3.32 -8.02 2.27
CA ALA A 69 -2.10 -7.32 2.67
C ALA A 69 -1.88 -6.03 1.88
N ARG A 70 -2.14 -6.05 0.56
CA ARG A 70 -2.02 -4.86 -0.32
C ARG A 70 -3.04 -3.79 0.08
N ASN A 71 -4.28 -4.19 0.37
CA ASN A 71 -5.34 -3.26 0.80
C ASN A 71 -4.99 -2.59 2.13
N VAL A 72 -4.43 -3.32 3.10
CA VAL A 72 -3.92 -2.73 4.35
C VAL A 72 -2.76 -1.79 4.04
N TYR A 73 -1.78 -2.23 3.26
CA TYR A 73 -0.57 -1.47 2.98
C TYR A 73 -0.88 -0.13 2.32
N ASP A 74 -1.82 -0.09 1.37
CA ASP A 74 -2.22 1.10 0.62
C ASP A 74 -3.29 1.96 1.36
N ASP A 75 -3.81 1.51 2.50
CA ASP A 75 -4.82 2.22 3.28
C ASP A 75 -4.28 3.58 3.76
N SER A 76 -5.09 4.63 3.64
CA SER A 76 -4.66 6.00 3.98
C SER A 76 -4.24 6.17 5.44
N LEU A 77 -4.86 5.43 6.38
CA LEU A 77 -4.45 5.45 7.78
C LEU A 77 -3.06 4.87 7.94
N ILE A 78 -2.77 3.74 7.28
CA ILE A 78 -1.47 3.07 7.32
C ILE A 78 -0.40 3.94 6.64
N VAL A 79 -0.73 4.53 5.49
CA VAL A 79 0.16 5.48 4.78
C VAL A 79 0.53 6.66 5.67
N TYR A 80 -0.42 7.19 6.44
CA TYR A 80 -0.20 8.31 7.36
C TYR A 80 0.56 7.90 8.62
N HIS A 81 0.30 6.69 9.14
CA HIS A 81 0.86 6.23 10.40
C HIS A 81 2.36 5.89 10.31
N PHE A 82 2.82 5.39 9.16
CA PHE A 82 4.21 4.95 8.97
C PHE A 82 5.01 5.93 8.10
N ASP A 83 6.12 6.45 8.65
CA ASP A 83 7.04 7.36 7.95
C ASP A 83 7.68 6.69 6.73
N THR A 84 7.97 5.40 6.84
CA THR A 84 8.63 4.60 5.81
C THR A 84 7.89 3.29 5.62
N ARG A 85 7.67 2.89 4.37
CA ARG A 85 7.01 1.63 4.03
C ARG A 85 7.80 0.95 2.93
N ALA A 86 7.94 -0.37 3.03
CA ALA A 86 8.53 -1.20 2.01
C ALA A 86 7.66 -2.43 1.74
N TRP A 87 7.62 -2.85 0.48
CA TRP A 87 7.00 -4.10 0.05
C TRP A 87 7.99 -4.91 -0.77
N ILE A 88 8.24 -6.13 -0.33
CA ILE A 88 9.09 -7.09 -1.04
C ILE A 88 8.33 -8.41 -1.24
N THR A 89 8.66 -9.10 -2.32
CA THR A 89 8.22 -10.48 -2.56
C THR A 89 9.43 -11.37 -2.39
N ILE A 90 9.30 -12.42 -1.57
CA ILE A 90 10.38 -13.35 -1.29
C ILE A 90 10.22 -14.55 -2.22
N SER A 91 11.08 -14.66 -3.22
CA SER A 91 11.16 -15.87 -4.04
C SER A 91 11.70 -17.04 -3.22
N GLN A 92 11.33 -18.26 -3.61
CA GLN A 92 11.83 -19.50 -2.98
C GLN A 92 13.36 -19.60 -3.03
N GLU A 93 13.97 -19.06 -4.09
CA GLU A 93 15.39 -18.80 -4.20
C GLU A 93 15.59 -17.29 -4.14
N TYR A 94 16.04 -16.75 -3.01
CA TYR A 94 16.36 -15.33 -2.87
C TYR A 94 17.84 -15.15 -2.49
N SER A 95 18.48 -14.13 -3.06
CA SER A 95 19.77 -13.67 -2.54
C SER A 95 19.58 -12.53 -1.53
N VAL A 96 20.46 -12.49 -0.52
CA VAL A 96 20.49 -11.39 0.47
C VAL A 96 20.65 -10.04 -0.22
N GLN A 97 21.44 -9.98 -1.30
CA GLN A 97 21.67 -8.76 -2.05
C GLN A 97 20.39 -8.29 -2.76
N GLU A 98 19.66 -9.18 -3.44
CA GLU A 98 18.38 -8.83 -4.09
C GLU A 98 17.33 -8.37 -3.08
N LEU A 99 17.27 -9.01 -1.91
CA LEU A 99 16.34 -8.61 -0.86
C LEU A 99 16.66 -7.21 -0.33
N LEU A 100 17.94 -6.93 -0.07
CA LEU A 100 18.39 -5.61 0.36
C LEU A 100 18.13 -4.55 -0.70
N MET A 101 18.46 -4.83 -1.97
CA MET A 101 18.16 -3.92 -3.08
C MET A 101 16.66 -3.64 -3.18
N GLY A 102 15.82 -4.68 -3.09
CA GLY A 102 14.37 -4.53 -3.11
C GLY A 102 13.83 -3.65 -1.96
N LEU A 103 14.34 -3.85 -0.74
CA LEU A 103 13.96 -3.02 0.41
C LEU A 103 14.42 -1.56 0.24
N VAL A 104 15.67 -1.37 -0.18
CA VAL A 104 16.26 -0.05 -0.39
C VAL A 104 15.51 0.72 -1.49
N ASP A 105 15.21 0.07 -2.62
CA ASP A 105 14.40 0.67 -3.69
C ASP A 105 13.00 1.03 -3.19
N SER A 106 12.36 0.13 -2.43
CA SER A 106 11.00 0.31 -1.92
C SER A 106 10.90 1.47 -0.93
N THR A 107 11.90 1.65 -0.06
CA THR A 107 11.94 2.74 0.93
C THR A 107 12.26 4.11 0.32
N ARG A 108 13.06 4.17 -0.75
CA ARG A 108 13.55 5.43 -1.33
C ARG A 108 12.54 6.22 -2.15
N ARG A 109 11.47 5.59 -2.64
CA ARG A 109 10.53 6.19 -3.62
C ARG A 109 11.24 6.81 -4.85
N LEU A 110 12.50 6.47 -5.12
CA LEU A 110 13.33 7.01 -6.19
C LEU A 110 13.77 5.90 -7.14
N SER A 111 13.94 6.30 -8.40
CA SER A 111 14.29 5.43 -9.54
C SER A 111 15.56 4.62 -9.30
N ARG A 112 15.54 3.39 -9.82
CA ARG A 112 16.67 2.46 -9.90
C ARG A 112 17.83 3.10 -10.67
N GLU A 113 18.75 3.73 -9.97
CA GLU A 113 20.11 3.88 -10.51
C GLU A 113 20.77 2.52 -10.33
N SER A 114 20.86 1.78 -11.43
CA SER A 114 21.39 0.43 -11.52
C SER A 114 22.90 0.42 -11.31
N HIS A 115 23.35 0.72 -10.09
CA HIS A 115 24.71 0.45 -9.70
C HIS A 115 24.73 -0.80 -8.82
N VAL A 116 25.63 -1.73 -9.15
CA VAL A 116 25.86 -2.91 -8.32
C VAL A 116 26.53 -2.42 -7.05
N GLU A 117 25.75 -2.28 -5.98
CA GLU A 117 26.25 -1.89 -4.66
C GLU A 117 26.59 -3.14 -3.83
N SER A 118 27.62 -3.03 -3.00
CA SER A 118 27.96 -4.11 -2.07
C SER A 118 26.86 -4.30 -1.03
N THR A 119 26.74 -5.52 -0.51
CA THR A 119 25.79 -5.89 0.54
C THR A 119 25.91 -4.97 1.77
N GLU A 120 27.13 -4.61 2.17
CA GLU A 120 27.40 -3.71 3.30
C GLU A 120 26.82 -2.32 3.05
N LYS A 121 27.02 -1.78 1.85
CA LYS A 121 26.50 -0.46 1.47
C LYS A 121 24.98 -0.47 1.45
N LEU A 122 24.37 -1.53 0.91
CA LEU A 122 22.91 -1.68 0.90
C LEU A 122 22.34 -1.80 2.33
N ARG A 123 23.02 -2.50 3.24
CA ARG A 123 22.62 -2.56 4.67
C ARG A 123 22.68 -1.20 5.33
N GLU A 124 23.79 -0.48 5.17
CA GLU A 124 23.94 0.87 5.74
C GLU A 124 22.84 1.79 5.21
N GLN A 125 22.60 1.75 3.92
CA GLN A 125 21.54 2.49 3.26
C GLN A 125 20.14 2.16 3.78
N LEU A 126 19.81 0.89 3.93
CA LEU A 126 18.56 0.44 4.52
C LEU A 126 18.45 0.93 5.97
N TYR A 127 19.50 0.74 6.78
CA TYR A 127 19.54 1.20 8.16
C TYR A 127 19.28 2.71 8.26
N GLN A 128 19.94 3.54 7.44
CA GLN A 128 19.70 4.98 7.44
C GLN A 128 18.27 5.35 7.00
N SER A 129 17.65 4.54 6.14
CA SER A 129 16.25 4.76 5.72
C SER A 129 15.23 4.43 6.83
N LEU A 130 15.58 3.53 7.76
CA LEU A 130 14.68 3.04 8.82
C LEU A 130 14.95 3.67 10.19
N LYS A 131 16.20 4.07 10.47
CA LYS A 131 16.63 4.54 11.79
C LYS A 131 15.81 5.74 12.26
N GLY A 132 15.25 5.63 13.45
CA GLY A 132 14.50 6.71 14.11
C GLY A 132 13.15 7.01 13.48
N ARG A 133 12.65 6.13 12.60
CA ARG A 133 11.37 6.26 11.90
C ARG A 133 10.45 5.11 12.28
N ARG A 134 9.14 5.35 12.23
CA ARG A 134 8.17 4.27 12.28
C ARG A 134 8.06 3.65 10.89
N TYR A 135 8.44 2.37 10.77
CA TYR A 135 8.46 1.69 9.48
C TYR A 135 7.55 0.46 9.43
N LEU A 136 6.99 0.19 8.24
CA LEU A 136 6.25 -1.03 7.92
C LEU A 136 6.95 -1.74 6.76
N ILE A 137 7.28 -3.01 6.94
CA ILE A 137 7.82 -3.87 5.88
C ILE A 137 6.83 -5.00 5.64
N ALA A 138 6.29 -5.06 4.43
CA ALA A 138 5.44 -6.16 3.98
C ALA A 138 6.26 -7.16 3.17
N MET A 139 6.25 -8.42 3.60
CA MET A 139 6.90 -9.53 2.93
C MET A 139 5.82 -10.44 2.34
N ASP A 140 5.77 -10.50 1.01
CA ASP A 140 4.82 -11.32 0.27
C ASP A 140 5.46 -12.64 -0.17
N ASP A 141 4.63 -13.67 -0.30
CA ASP A 141 4.99 -15.00 -0.78
C ASP A 141 6.12 -15.71 0.00
N VAL A 142 6.09 -15.66 1.34
CA VAL A 142 7.09 -16.34 2.18
C VAL A 142 6.81 -17.85 2.27
N TRP A 143 7.70 -18.67 1.70
CA TRP A 143 7.48 -20.11 1.52
C TRP A 143 7.80 -20.97 2.75
N ASP A 144 8.79 -20.59 3.57
CA ASP A 144 9.19 -21.35 4.75
C ASP A 144 9.83 -20.49 5.86
N THR A 145 10.15 -21.12 6.99
CA THR A 145 10.77 -20.45 8.15
C THR A 145 12.21 -20.00 7.87
N ASN A 146 12.95 -20.68 6.99
CA ASN A 146 14.32 -20.28 6.65
C ASN A 146 14.29 -18.98 5.82
N ALA A 147 13.32 -18.84 4.92
CA ALA A 147 13.08 -17.64 4.14
C ALA A 147 12.72 -16.46 5.05
N TRP A 148 11.86 -16.69 6.05
CA TRP A 148 11.56 -15.69 7.07
C TRP A 148 12.79 -15.32 7.91
N GLU A 149 13.50 -16.29 8.49
CA GLU A 149 14.64 -16.05 9.38
C GLU A 149 15.79 -15.33 8.66
N GLY A 150 16.09 -15.71 7.43
CA GLY A 150 17.12 -15.03 6.64
C GLY A 150 16.73 -13.59 6.32
N SER A 151 15.47 -13.34 5.96
CA SER A 151 14.95 -11.99 5.72
C SER A 151 14.96 -11.14 6.99
N GLN A 152 14.58 -11.71 8.13
CA GLN A 152 14.60 -11.04 9.42
C GLN A 152 16.03 -10.64 9.81
N LYS A 153 17.00 -11.56 9.67
CA LYS A 153 18.43 -11.28 9.93
C LYS A 153 18.97 -10.13 9.08
N VAL A 154 18.50 -10.01 7.85
CA VAL A 154 18.90 -8.92 6.93
C VAL A 154 18.36 -7.56 7.37
N ILE A 155 17.17 -7.52 7.97
CA ILE A 155 16.55 -6.28 8.44
C ILE A 155 17.05 -5.87 9.83
N SER A 156 17.29 -6.86 10.69
CA SER A 156 17.70 -6.61 12.08
C SER A 156 19.20 -6.42 12.29
N GLY A 157 20.02 -6.81 11.31
CA GLY A 157 21.48 -6.75 11.35
C GLY A 157 22.05 -5.52 10.67
#